data_AF-A0A2G8HYT3-F1
#
_entry.id   AF-A0A2G8HYT3-F1
#
_cell.length_a   1.000
_cell.length_b   1.000
_cell.length_c   1.000
_cell.angle_alpha   90.00
_cell.angle_beta   90.00
_cell.angle_gamma   90.00
#
_symmetry.space_group_name_H-M   'P 1'
#
loop_
_entity.id
_entity.type
_entity.pdbx_description
1 polymer ?
#
loop_
_entity_poly.entity_id
_entity_poly.type
_entity_poly.pdbx_seq_one_letter_code
_entity_poly.pdbx_strand_id
1 'polypeptide(L)' 'MAKCKFCSKDISWLKEGRKFTPVEGDGTVHKCDEMMNSMKSIKSMERSSLSPEEIKKYEEAINKKKK' A
#
# COMPACT_ATOMS: atom_id res chain seq x y z
N MET A 1 10.17 20.84 -3.65
CA MET A 1 9.02 20.16 -4.29
C MET A 1 9.07 18.71 -3.85
N ALA A 2 7.92 18.15 -3.46
CA ALA A 2 7.87 16.74 -3.10
C ALA A 2 7.54 15.92 -4.35
N LYS A 3 7.91 14.65 -4.38
CA LYS A 3 7.49 13.73 -5.45
C LYS A 3 6.51 12.72 -4.89
N CYS A 4 5.47 12.41 -5.66
CA CYS A 4 4.58 11.32 -5.29
C CYS A 4 5.37 10.01 -5.31
N LYS A 5 5.31 9.24 -4.22
CA LYS A 5 6.06 7.98 -4.08
C LYS A 5 5.68 6.92 -5.12
N PHE A 6 4.46 6.99 -5.64
CA PHE A 6 3.90 5.98 -6.53
C PHE A 6 4.09 6.36 -8.00
N CYS A 7 3.56 7.52 -8.41
CA CYS A 7 3.64 7.95 -9.81
C CYS A 7 4.85 8.83 -10.15
N SER A 8 5.72 9.12 -9.18
CA SER A 8 6.91 9.97 -9.32
C SER A 8 6.68 11.39 -9.84
N LYS A 9 5.41 11.81 -9.98
CA LYS A 9 5.03 13.17 -10.36
C LYS A 9 5.42 14.18 -9.29
N ASP A 10 5.79 15.38 -9.72
CA ASP A 10 6.06 16.49 -8.82
C ASP A 10 4.75 16.99 -8.19
N ILE A 11 4.75 17.04 -6.86
CA ILE A 11 3.64 17.49 -6.03
C ILE A 11 4.10 18.56 -5.05
N SER A 12 3.20 19.48 -4.76
CA SER A 12 3.35 20.50 -3.73
C SER A 12 2.34 20.24 -2.62
N TRP A 13 2.70 20.54 -1.38
CA TRP A 13 1.79 20.41 -0.25
C TRP A 13 1.16 21.76 0.03
N LEU A 14 -0.14 21.89 -0.29
CA LEU A 14 -0.90 23.07 0.05
C LEU A 14 -1.49 22.89 1.46
N LYS A 15 -1.27 23.86 2.34
CA LYS A 15 -1.88 23.87 3.67
C LYS A 15 -3.28 24.47 3.57
N GLU A 16 -4.30 23.63 3.58
CA GLU A 16 -5.69 24.05 3.62
C GLU A 16 -6.23 23.84 5.05
N GLY A 17 -6.23 24.93 5.83
CA GLY A 17 -6.61 24.90 7.23
C GLY A 17 -5.66 24.07 8.11
N ARG A 18 -6.18 22.97 8.68
CA ARG A 18 -5.43 22.04 9.56
C ARG A 18 -4.78 20.87 8.82
N LYS A 19 -5.06 20.68 7.53
CA LYS A 19 -4.57 19.53 6.75
C LYS A 19 -3.66 20.02 5.63
N PHE A 20 -2.71 19.17 5.24
CA PHE A 20 -1.88 19.37 4.07
C PHE A 20 -2.42 18.49 2.95
N THR A 21 -2.80 19.10 1.83
CA THR A 21 -3.34 18.41 0.66
C THR A 21 -2.30 18.46 -0.45
N PRO A 22 -1.96 17.33 -1.09
CA PRO A 22 -1.03 17.32 -2.21
C PRO A 22 -1.73 17.90 -3.45
N VAL A 23 -1.06 18.82 -4.13
CA VAL A 23 -1.51 19.46 -5.37
C VAL A 23 -0.44 19.34 -6.45
N GLU A 24 -0.86 19.24 -7.71
CA GLU A 24 0.02 19.26 -8.88
C GLU A 24 0.44 20.69 -9.24
N GLY A 25 1.31 20.85 -10.25
CA GLY A 25 1.78 22.17 -10.72
C GLY A 25 0.64 23.10 -11.15
N ASP A 26 -0.48 22.54 -11.61
CA ASP A 26 -1.68 23.27 -12.05
C ASP A 26 -2.64 23.61 -10.88
N GLY A 27 -2.23 23.36 -9.63
CA GLY A 27 -3.06 23.62 -8.44
C GLY A 27 -4.19 22.61 -8.20
N THR A 28 -4.32 21.61 -9.07
CA THR A 28 -5.32 20.54 -8.92
C THR A 28 -4.89 19.55 -7.84
N VAL A 29 -5.85 19.04 -7.06
CA VAL A 29 -5.59 18.03 -6.02
C VAL A 29 -5.01 16.76 -6.65
N HIS A 30 -3.81 16.38 -6.23
CA HIS A 30 -3.14 15.18 -6.73
C HIS A 30 -3.78 13.93 -6.11
N LYS A 31 -4.52 13.16 -6.91
CA LYS A 31 -5.02 11.82 -6.57
C LYS A 31 -4.22 10.78 -7.33
N CYS A 32 -3.41 9.99 -6.63
CA CYS A 32 -2.59 8.96 -7.25
C CYS A 32 -3.34 7.63 -7.36
N ASP A 33 -3.66 7.19 -8.58
CA ASP A 33 -4.34 5.92 -8.84
C ASP A 33 -3.51 4.70 -8.42
N GLU A 34 -2.19 4.74 -8.64
CA GLU A 34 -1.28 3.67 -8.24
C GLU A 34 -1.27 3.49 -6.72
N MET A 35 -1.29 4.59 -5.95
CA MET A 35 -1.44 4.54 -4.49
C MET A 35 -2.75 3.85 -4.10
N MET A 36 -3.87 4.22 -4.73
CA MET A 36 -5.17 3.65 -4.43
C MET A 36 -5.21 2.15 -4.75
N ASN A 37 -4.59 1.71 -5.85
CA ASN A 37 -4.51 0.31 -6.22
C ASN A 37 -3.60 -0.50 -5.28
N SER A 38 -2.45 0.04 -4.89
CA SER A 38 -1.59 -0.60 -3.88
C SER A 38 -2.31 -0.74 -2.53
N MET A 39 -3.05 0.28 -2.09
CA MET A 39 -3.85 0.20 -0.86
C MET A 39 -4.96 -0.87 -0.94
N LYS A 40 -5.60 -1.03 -2.09
CA LYS A 40 -6.61 -2.09 -2.31
C LYS A 40 -5.99 -3.48 -2.18
N SER A 41 -4.82 -3.70 -2.80
CA SER A 41 -4.09 -4.98 -2.72
C SER A 41 -3.68 -5.33 -1.28
N ILE A 42 -3.28 -4.34 -0.48
CA ILE A 42 -2.94 -4.56 0.94
C ILE A 42 -4.19 -4.91 1.75
N LYS A 43 -5.34 -4.31 1.43
CA LYS A 43 -6.61 -4.56 2.14
C LYS A 43 -7.27 -5.88 1.76
N SER A 44 -6.96 -6.45 0.59
CA SER A 44 -7.53 -7.72 0.10
C SER A 44 -6.86 -8.97 0.65
N MET A 45 -5.88 -8.87 1.56
CA MET A 45 -5.38 -10.03 2.28
C MET A 45 -6.39 -10.40 3.38
N GLU A 46 -7.45 -11.12 3.01
CA GLU A 46 -8.34 -11.72 3.98
C GLU A 46 -7.54 -12.74 4.81
N ARG A 47 -7.64 -12.64 6.15
CA ARG A 47 -7.07 -13.61 7.10
C ARG A 47 -7.61 -15.04 6.88
N SER A 48 -8.62 -15.18 6.04
CA SER A 48 -9.35 -16.41 5.71
C SER A 48 -8.74 -17.22 4.57
N SER A 49 -7.71 -16.72 3.87
CA SER A 49 -7.20 -17.36 2.64
C SER A 49 -6.25 -18.54 2.85
N LEU A 50 -5.96 -18.94 4.10
CA LEU A 50 -5.15 -20.12 4.39
C LEU A 50 -6.07 -21.28 4.77
N SER A 51 -6.22 -22.23 3.87
CA SER A 51 -6.92 -23.48 4.16
C SER A 51 -6.12 -24.31 5.18
N PRO A 52 -6.77 -25.09 6.06
CA PRO A 52 -6.08 -25.90 7.09
C PRO A 52 -4.98 -26.83 6.54
N GLU A 53 -5.11 -27.27 5.29
CA GLU A 53 -4.14 -28.13 4.60
C GLU A 53 -2.83 -27.40 4.28
N GLU A 54 -2.90 -26.12 3.91
CA GLU A 54 -1.72 -25.32 3.61
C GLU A 54 -0.95 -24.98 4.88
N ILE A 55 -1.66 -24.71 5.98
CA ILE A 55 -1.08 -24.47 7.31
C ILE A 55 -0.26 -25.69 7.73
N LYS A 56 -0.82 -26.90 7.61
CA LYS A 56 -0.12 -28.15 7.95
C LYS A 56 1.17 -28.32 7.16
N LYS A 57 1.14 -28.03 5.85
CA LYS A 57 2.32 -28.09 4.98
C LYS A 57 3.40 -27.09 5.41
N TYR A 58 3.03 -25.88 5.81
CA TYR A 58 3.97 -24.88 6.32
C TYR A 58 4.54 -25.28 7.69
N GLU A 59 3.72 -25.83 8.59
CA GLU A 59 4.17 -26.32 9.90
C GLU A 59 5.16 -27.49 9.79
N GLU A 60 4.90 -28.45 8.90
CA GLU A 60 5.80 -29.56 8.62
C GLU A 60 7.14 -29.09 8.05
N ALA A 61 7.13 -28.08 7.17
CA ALA A 61 8.35 -27.49 6.59
C ALA A 61 9.18 -26.74 7.64
N ILE A 62 8.54 -26.04 8.58
CA ILE A 62 9.22 -25.34 9.68
C ILE A 62 9.84 -26.33 10.66
N ASN A 63 9.13 -27.40 11.02
CA ASN A 63 9.63 -28.42 11.94
C ASN A 63 10.76 -29.27 11.35
N LYS A 64 10.73 -29.55 10.04
CA LYS A 64 11.84 -30.25 9.36
C LYS A 64 13.14 -29.45 9.29
N LYS A 65 13.07 -28.11 9.23
CA LYS A 65 14.26 -27.24 9.23
C LYS A 65 14.90 -27.07 10.61
N LYS A 66 14.20 -27.44 11.69
CA LYS A 66 14.72 -27.38 13.06
C LYS A 66 15.51 -28.63 13.48
N LYS A 67 15.56 -29.66 12.64
CA LYS A 67 16.33 -30.90 12.88
C LYS A 67 17.66 -30.83 12.15
#